data_AF-A0A914PD50-F1
#
_entry.id   AF-A0A914PD50-F1
#
_cell.length_a   1.000
_cell.length_b   1.000
_cell.length_c   1.000
_cell.angle_alpha   90.00
_cell.angle_beta   90.00
_cell.angle_gamma   90.00
#
_symmetry.space_group_name_H-M   'P 1'
#
loop_
_entity.id
_entity.type
_entity.pdbx_description
1 polymer ?
#
loop_
_entity_poly.entity_id
_entity_poly.type
_entity_poly.pdbx_seq_one_letter_code
_entity_poly.pdbx_strand_id
1 'polypeptide(L)'
;MVAQTLQLGIHLLSGGNKDIQKMLIDYLQLKKDVRFFTSLAGLMNKCSVLNLEMFERQIKAEGLGMGAELAAGDHQNLNDAEFTCSLFRFLQLTCEGHNLDFQNYLRTQPGHTTSVNLINSTVDYLLRLQESVMDFYWHYSSKEVIDEGGKEYFLRAIQVCSQVFNTLTESIQTLTESILSVLFGA
;
A
#
# COMPACT_ATOMS: atom_id res chain seq x y z
N MET A 1 -1.06 5.28 -17.40
CA MET A 1 -1.47 6.62 -16.94
C MET A 1 -1.33 6.77 -15.42
N VAL A 2 -2.12 6.07 -14.59
CA VAL A 2 -2.08 6.24 -13.12
C VAL A 2 -0.71 5.93 -12.51
N ALA A 3 -0.06 4.83 -12.91
CA ALA A 3 1.27 4.46 -12.41
C ALA A 3 2.33 5.56 -12.67
N GLN A 4 2.34 6.15 -13.86
CA GLN A 4 3.27 7.22 -14.23
C GLN A 4 3.00 8.50 -13.43
N THR A 5 1.73 8.82 -13.18
CA THR A 5 1.36 9.97 -12.34
C THR A 5 1.79 9.78 -10.88
N LEU A 6 1.65 8.56 -10.34
CA LEU A 6 2.16 8.24 -9.00
C LEU A 6 3.68 8.39 -8.94
N GLN A 7 4.41 7.90 -9.94
CA GLN A 7 5.86 8.05 -10.00
C GLN A 7 6.29 9.52 -10.00
N LEU A 8 5.61 10.38 -10.78
CA LEU A 8 5.86 11.81 -10.74
C LEU A 8 5.59 12.40 -9.34
N GLY A 9 4.47 12.03 -8.71
CA GLY A 9 4.16 12.46 -7.35
C GLY A 9 5.21 12.05 -6.32
N ILE A 10 5.69 10.80 -6.40
CA ILE A 10 6.79 10.28 -5.58
C ILE A 10 8.05 11.11 -5.78
N HIS A 11 8.45 11.39 -7.03
CA HIS A 11 9.63 12.20 -7.31
C HIS A 11 9.52 13.63 -6.76
N LEU A 12 8.34 14.25 -6.83
CA LEU A 12 8.12 15.59 -6.28
C LEU A 12 8.18 15.65 -4.75
N LEU A 13 7.69 14.60 -4.08
CA LEU A 13 7.65 14.51 -2.61
C LEU A 13 8.91 13.88 -2.01
N SER A 14 9.78 13.29 -2.82
CA SER A 14 10.97 12.57 -2.37
C SER A 14 11.87 13.45 -1.50
N GLY A 15 12.30 12.89 -0.36
CA GLY A 15 13.13 13.59 0.62
C GLY A 15 12.34 14.51 1.56
N GLY A 16 11.04 14.26 1.75
CA GLY A 16 10.18 15.04 2.65
C GLY A 16 10.01 16.50 2.21
N ASN A 17 9.71 16.74 0.94
CA ASN A 17 9.57 18.10 0.40
C ASN A 17 8.33 18.83 0.97
N LYS A 18 8.54 19.59 2.06
CA LYS A 18 7.49 20.28 2.81
C LYS A 18 6.72 21.31 1.99
N ASP A 19 7.37 21.98 1.04
CA ASP A 19 6.71 22.99 0.19
C ASP A 19 5.66 22.35 -0.71
N ILE A 20 6.01 21.21 -1.32
CA ILE A 20 5.08 20.44 -2.15
C ILE A 20 3.97 19.80 -1.31
N GLN A 21 4.31 19.25 -0.15
CA GLN A 21 3.30 18.71 0.78
C GLN A 21 2.28 19.79 1.18
N LYS A 22 2.77 21.00 1.53
CA LYS A 22 1.92 22.14 1.88
C LYS A 22 1.03 22.58 0.72
N MET A 23 1.61 22.74 -0.47
CA MET A 23 0.85 23.08 -1.67
C MET A 23 -0.24 22.05 -1.97
N LEU A 24 0.06 20.76 -1.81
CA LEU A 24 -0.89 19.68 -2.05
C LEU A 24 -2.06 19.72 -1.08
N ILE A 25 -1.80 19.84 0.23
CA ILE A 25 -2.89 19.89 1.22
C ILE A 25 -3.73 21.16 1.09
N ASP A 26 -3.10 22.32 0.85
CA ASP A 26 -3.80 23.59 0.65
C ASP A 26 -4.73 23.49 -0.57
N TYR A 27 -4.27 22.84 -1.65
CA TYR A 27 -5.09 22.61 -2.84
C TYR A 27 -6.28 21.68 -2.56
N LEU A 28 -6.08 20.56 -1.85
CA LEU A 28 -7.16 19.62 -1.53
C LEU A 28 -8.21 20.26 -0.61
N GLN A 29 -7.78 21.00 0.42
CA GLN A 29 -8.65 21.71 1.34
C GLN A 29 -9.44 22.84 0.67
N LEU A 30 -8.84 23.52 -0.33
CA LEU A 30 -9.53 24.54 -1.12
C LEU A 30 -10.60 23.92 -2.04
N LYS A 31 -10.26 22.83 -2.74
CA LYS A 31 -11.17 22.19 -3.71
C LYS A 31 -12.29 21.39 -3.05
N LYS A 32 -12.04 20.83 -1.87
CA LYS A 32 -12.98 19.99 -1.11
C LYS A 32 -13.55 18.81 -1.90
N ASP A 33 -12.77 18.29 -2.85
CA ASP A 33 -13.20 17.18 -3.72
C ASP A 33 -12.92 15.84 -3.03
N VAL A 34 -14.00 15.11 -2.73
CA VAL A 34 -13.95 13.78 -2.11
C VAL A 34 -13.33 12.73 -3.04
N ARG A 35 -13.37 12.95 -4.36
CA ARG A 35 -12.94 11.96 -5.37
C ARG A 35 -11.47 11.58 -5.25
N PHE A 36 -10.62 12.47 -4.76
CA PHE A 36 -9.21 12.15 -4.53
C PHE A 36 -9.08 10.97 -3.56
N PHE A 37 -9.74 11.07 -2.41
CA PHE A 37 -9.67 10.06 -1.35
C PHE A 37 -10.42 8.78 -1.72
N THR A 38 -11.62 8.89 -2.31
CA THR A 38 -12.36 7.69 -2.74
C THR A 38 -11.63 6.94 -3.87
N SER A 39 -10.93 7.66 -4.75
CA SER A 39 -10.12 7.02 -5.79
C SER A 39 -8.93 6.29 -5.20
N LEU A 40 -8.21 6.89 -4.24
CA LEU A 40 -7.09 6.24 -3.55
C LEU A 40 -7.54 4.99 -2.79
N ALA A 41 -8.61 5.08 -2.01
CA ALA A 41 -9.19 3.92 -1.32
C ALA A 41 -9.64 2.83 -2.32
N GLY A 42 -10.24 3.23 -3.45
CA GLY A 42 -10.61 2.31 -4.52
C GLY A 42 -9.40 1.60 -5.16
N LEU A 43 -8.27 2.29 -5.32
CA LEU A 43 -7.02 1.70 -5.80
C LEU A 43 -6.43 0.72 -4.79
N MET A 44 -6.41 1.05 -3.49
CA MET A 44 -5.96 0.13 -2.42
C MET A 44 -6.80 -1.15 -2.38
N ASN A 45 -8.12 -1.03 -2.54
CA ASN A 45 -9.02 -2.18 -2.56
C ASN A 45 -8.82 -3.07 -3.78
N LYS A 46 -8.35 -2.51 -4.90
CA LYS A 46 -8.03 -3.26 -6.12
C LYS A 46 -6.63 -3.86 -6.14
N CYS A 47 -5.74 -3.42 -5.24
CA CYS A 47 -4.40 -4.00 -5.13
C CYS A 47 -4.52 -5.48 -4.77
N SER A 48 -3.85 -6.32 -5.55
CA SER A 48 -3.90 -7.76 -5.35
C SER A 48 -3.08 -8.18 -4.12
N VAL A 49 -3.29 -9.43 -3.71
CA VAL A 49 -2.54 -10.13 -2.66
C VAL A 49 -2.08 -11.48 -3.22
N LEU A 50 -1.33 -12.26 -2.43
CA LEU A 50 -0.98 -13.61 -2.84
C LEU A 50 -2.27 -14.41 -3.08
N ASN A 51 -2.34 -15.10 -4.22
CA ASN A 51 -3.47 -15.96 -4.52
C ASN A 51 -2.94 -17.36 -4.82
N LEU A 52 -3.17 -18.26 -3.87
CA LEU A 52 -2.62 -19.62 -3.92
C LEU A 52 -3.13 -20.40 -5.14
N GLU A 53 -4.40 -20.25 -5.51
CA GLU A 53 -4.98 -20.94 -6.68
C GLU A 53 -4.33 -20.48 -7.99
N MET A 54 -4.13 -19.17 -8.12
CA MET A 54 -3.47 -18.58 -9.28
C MET A 54 -1.99 -18.97 -9.34
N PHE A 55 -1.31 -18.98 -8.18
CA PHE A 55 0.06 -19.46 -8.05
C PHE A 55 0.20 -20.91 -8.53
N GLU A 56 -0.63 -21.83 -8.02
CA GLU A 56 -0.59 -23.23 -8.43
C GLU A 56 -0.87 -23.42 -9.93
N ARG A 57 -1.83 -22.65 -10.47
CA ARG A 57 -2.15 -22.69 -11.91
C ARG A 57 -0.96 -22.23 -12.75
N GLN A 58 -0.23 -21.22 -12.30
CA GLN A 58 0.93 -20.69 -12.99
C GLN A 58 2.11 -21.68 -12.97
N ILE A 59 2.42 -22.27 -11.81
CA ILE A 59 3.45 -23.31 -11.70
C ILE A 59 3.14 -24.52 -12.58
N LYS A 60 1.87 -24.97 -12.61
CA LYS A 60 1.44 -26.07 -13.49
C LYS A 60 1.60 -25.71 -14.98
N ALA A 61 1.30 -24.47 -15.37
CA ALA A 61 1.46 -24.00 -16.74
C ALA A 61 2.93 -23.91 -17.16
N GLU A 62 3.80 -23.41 -16.28
CA GLU A 62 5.26 -23.36 -16.48
C GLU A 62 5.84 -24.77 -16.63
N GLY A 63 5.39 -25.73 -15.81
CA GLY A 63 5.79 -27.14 -15.92
C GLY A 63 5.37 -27.82 -17.23
N LEU A 64 4.36 -27.27 -17.93
CA LEU A 64 3.92 -27.72 -19.25
C LEU A 64 4.55 -26.93 -20.41
N GLY A 65 5.45 -25.97 -20.13
CA GLY A 65 6.06 -25.10 -21.14
C GLY A 65 5.12 -24.03 -21.70
N MET A 66 3.97 -23.80 -21.07
CA MET A 66 2.92 -22.84 -21.49
C MET A 66 2.95 -21.53 -20.69
N GLY A 67 4.05 -21.22 -20.00
CA GLY A 67 4.15 -20.15 -19.01
C GLY A 67 3.78 -18.74 -19.50
N ALA A 68 3.84 -18.46 -20.81
CA ALA A 68 3.57 -17.14 -21.35
C ALA A 68 2.07 -16.79 -21.52
N GLU A 69 1.17 -17.78 -21.65
CA GLU A 69 -0.25 -17.52 -21.97
C GLU A 69 -1.15 -17.35 -20.73
N LEU A 70 -0.71 -17.81 -19.55
CA LEU A 70 -1.50 -17.78 -18.31
C LEU A 70 -1.09 -16.70 -17.30
N ALA A 71 -0.03 -15.94 -17.59
CA ALA A 71 0.38 -14.75 -16.82
C ALA A 71 -0.56 -13.53 -17.03
N ALA A 72 -1.77 -13.73 -17.55
CA ALA A 72 -2.59 -12.70 -18.19
C ALA A 72 -3.43 -11.82 -17.24
N GLY A 73 -3.17 -11.87 -15.93
CA GLY A 73 -3.79 -10.97 -14.96
C GLY A 73 -2.75 -10.00 -14.40
N ASP A 74 -2.56 -8.84 -15.04
CA ASP A 74 -1.66 -7.77 -14.55
C ASP A 74 -1.97 -7.35 -13.08
N HIS A 75 -3.20 -7.60 -12.61
CA HIS A 75 -3.70 -7.28 -11.27
C HIS A 75 -4.04 -8.51 -10.43
N GLN A 76 -3.33 -9.62 -10.60
CA GLN A 76 -3.57 -10.85 -9.85
C GLN A 76 -2.26 -11.41 -9.28
N ASN A 77 -2.36 -12.12 -8.16
CA ASN A 77 -1.26 -12.84 -7.53
C ASN A 77 0.01 -11.97 -7.30
N LEU A 78 -0.15 -10.71 -6.87
CA LEU A 78 0.93 -9.74 -6.68
C LEU A 78 1.72 -9.36 -7.95
N ASN A 79 1.19 -9.59 -9.15
CA ASN A 79 1.79 -9.05 -10.38
C ASN A 79 1.77 -7.51 -10.40
N ASP A 80 0.89 -6.88 -9.61
CA ASP A 80 0.81 -5.44 -9.41
C ASP A 80 1.66 -4.92 -8.23
N ALA A 81 2.56 -5.74 -7.66
CA ALA A 81 3.34 -5.38 -6.47
C ALA A 81 4.11 -4.05 -6.60
N GLU A 82 4.66 -3.73 -7.78
CA GLU A 82 5.34 -2.45 -8.01
C GLU A 82 4.37 -1.26 -7.94
N PHE A 83 3.18 -1.42 -8.53
CA PHE A 83 2.13 -0.41 -8.47
C PHE A 83 1.63 -0.22 -7.03
N THR A 84 1.36 -1.32 -6.32
CA THR A 84 0.94 -1.30 -4.92
C THR A 84 1.98 -0.63 -4.04
N CYS A 85 3.27 -0.98 -4.20
CA CYS A 85 4.37 -0.31 -3.50
C CYS A 85 4.39 1.19 -3.80
N SER A 86 4.23 1.58 -5.07
CA SER A 86 4.22 2.99 -5.47
C SER A 86 3.05 3.77 -4.87
N LEU A 87 1.86 3.16 -4.79
CA LEU A 87 0.68 3.76 -4.18
C LEU A 87 0.90 4.04 -2.68
N PHE A 88 1.39 3.05 -1.94
CA PHE A 88 1.69 3.21 -0.52
C PHE A 88 2.88 4.15 -0.29
N ARG A 89 3.92 4.08 -1.13
CA ARG A 89 5.07 4.99 -1.07
C ARG A 89 4.66 6.44 -1.27
N PHE A 90 3.77 6.71 -2.23
CA PHE A 90 3.23 8.05 -2.42
C PHE A 90 2.58 8.58 -1.13
N LEU A 91 1.73 7.78 -0.49
CA LEU A 91 1.08 8.17 0.77
C LEU A 91 2.07 8.37 1.90
N GLN A 92 3.05 7.48 2.05
CA GLN A 92 4.13 7.62 3.02
C GLN A 92 4.81 8.99 2.89
N LEU A 93 5.16 9.38 1.65
CA LEU A 93 5.84 10.64 1.36
C LEU A 93 5.00 11.89 1.63
N THR A 94 3.66 11.78 1.61
CA THR A 94 2.79 12.91 2.01
C THR A 94 2.86 13.20 3.52
N CYS A 95 3.22 12.20 4.32
CA CYS A 95 3.34 12.30 5.77
C CYS A 95 4.79 12.41 6.27
N GLU A 96 5.77 12.14 5.39
CA GLU A 96 7.20 12.15 5.72
C GLU A 96 7.62 13.49 6.35
N GLY A 97 8.37 13.40 7.44
CA GLY A 97 8.80 14.58 8.22
C GLY A 97 7.74 15.06 9.22
N HIS A 98 6.93 14.14 9.76
CA HIS A 98 5.94 14.39 10.82
C HIS A 98 4.84 15.39 10.44
N ASN A 99 4.36 15.33 9.19
CA ASN A 99 3.33 16.25 8.69
C ASN A 99 1.95 15.95 9.29
N LEU A 100 1.70 16.49 10.49
CA LEU A 100 0.48 16.28 11.27
C LEU A 100 -0.78 16.71 10.53
N ASP A 101 -0.71 17.81 9.77
CA ASP A 101 -1.85 18.32 9.01
C ASP A 101 -2.28 17.29 7.96
N PHE A 102 -1.32 16.74 7.20
CA PHE A 102 -1.62 15.71 6.21
C PHE A 102 -2.04 14.40 6.87
N GLN A 103 -1.40 13.96 7.95
CA GLN A 103 -1.79 12.76 8.71
C GLN A 103 -3.24 12.84 9.20
N ASN A 104 -3.65 13.97 9.76
CA ASN A 104 -5.04 14.19 10.17
C ASN A 104 -5.97 14.21 8.97
N TYR A 105 -5.55 14.85 7.88
CA TYR A 105 -6.32 14.93 6.65
C TYR A 105 -6.42 13.59 5.90
N LEU A 106 -5.58 12.59 6.18
CA LEU A 106 -5.78 11.20 5.71
C LEU A 106 -6.85 10.44 6.51
N ARG A 107 -7.08 10.83 7.77
CA ARG A 107 -8.09 10.18 8.65
C ARG A 107 -9.48 10.76 8.44
N THR A 108 -9.57 12.08 8.40
CA THR A 108 -10.84 12.81 8.27
C THR A 108 -10.65 14.05 7.41
N GLN A 109 -11.67 14.41 6.62
CA GLN A 109 -11.62 15.60 5.76
C GLN A 109 -12.72 16.58 6.18
N PRO A 110 -12.45 17.48 7.15
CA PRO A 110 -13.42 18.45 7.61
C PRO A 110 -13.94 19.33 6.47
N GLY A 111 -15.26 19.50 6.41
CA GLY A 111 -15.91 20.31 5.37
C GLY A 111 -16.15 19.61 4.04
N HIS A 112 -15.80 18.32 3.92
CA HIS A 112 -16.29 17.46 2.83
C HIS A 112 -17.66 16.87 3.18
N THR A 113 -18.45 16.48 2.17
CA THR A 113 -19.74 15.80 2.37
C THR A 113 -19.58 14.37 2.90
N THR A 114 -18.44 13.74 2.65
CA THR A 114 -18.09 12.40 3.13
C THR A 114 -16.59 12.37 3.43
N SER A 115 -16.21 11.77 4.55
CA SER A 115 -14.81 11.52 4.88
C SER A 115 -14.43 10.09 4.53
N VAL A 116 -13.22 9.91 4.00
CA VAL A 116 -12.62 8.60 3.72
C VAL A 116 -11.38 8.48 4.58
N ASN A 117 -11.33 7.45 5.41
CA ASN A 117 -10.19 7.17 6.26
C ASN A 117 -9.20 6.24 5.53
N LEU A 118 -8.19 6.84 4.90
CA LEU A 118 -7.16 6.10 4.16
C LEU A 118 -6.24 5.27 5.07
N ILE A 119 -6.16 5.61 6.36
CA ILE A 119 -5.42 4.81 7.34
C ILE A 119 -6.14 3.49 7.57
N ASN A 120 -7.47 3.51 7.72
CA ASN A 120 -8.25 2.29 7.80
C ASN A 120 -8.13 1.46 6.51
N SER A 121 -8.22 2.08 5.34
CA SER A 121 -8.02 1.36 4.07
C SER A 121 -6.63 0.72 3.94
N THR A 122 -5.59 1.34 4.53
CA THR A 122 -4.24 0.76 4.60
C THR A 122 -4.19 -0.46 5.52
N VAL A 123 -4.84 -0.40 6.68
CA VAL A 123 -4.96 -1.53 7.62
C VAL A 123 -5.78 -2.67 7.01
N ASP A 124 -6.89 -2.36 6.33
CA ASP A 124 -7.73 -3.35 5.63
C ASP A 124 -6.94 -4.09 4.54
N TYR A 125 -6.09 -3.37 3.79
CA TYR A 125 -5.17 -4.01 2.83
C TYR A 125 -4.15 -4.92 3.53
N LEU A 126 -3.56 -4.45 4.64
CA LEU A 126 -2.59 -5.23 5.41
C LEU A 126 -3.19 -6.53 5.95
N LEU A 127 -4.44 -6.50 6.41
CA LEU A 127 -5.14 -7.70 6.90
C LEU A 127 -5.32 -8.73 5.77
N ARG A 128 -5.81 -8.32 4.59
CA ARG A 128 -5.92 -9.21 3.42
C ARG A 128 -4.57 -9.80 3.01
N LEU A 129 -3.51 -8.99 3.04
CA LEU A 129 -2.16 -9.45 2.73
C LEU A 129 -1.70 -10.49 3.77
N GLN A 130 -1.92 -10.24 5.06
CA GLN A 130 -1.55 -11.15 6.13
C GLN A 130 -2.28 -12.49 6.03
N GLU A 131 -3.59 -12.49 5.76
CA GLU A 131 -4.37 -13.71 5.52
C GLU A 131 -3.79 -14.52 4.34
N SER A 132 -3.51 -13.85 3.22
CA SER A 132 -2.93 -14.52 2.04
C SER A 132 -1.54 -15.13 2.27
N VAL A 133 -0.71 -14.45 3.08
CA VAL A 133 0.62 -14.94 3.47
C VAL A 133 0.50 -16.16 4.39
N MET A 134 -0.51 -16.18 5.27
CA MET A 134 -0.77 -17.32 6.14
C MET A 134 -1.21 -18.56 5.37
N ASP A 135 -2.10 -18.40 4.37
CA ASP A 135 -2.50 -19.49 3.47
C ASP A 135 -1.30 -20.07 2.72
N PHE A 136 -0.41 -19.19 2.25
CA PHE A 136 0.83 -19.59 1.57
C PHE A 136 1.77 -20.36 2.51
N TYR A 137 1.90 -19.92 3.75
CA TYR A 137 2.67 -20.63 4.77
C TYR A 137 2.12 -22.04 5.03
N TRP A 138 0.80 -22.19 5.16
CA TRP A 138 0.16 -23.51 5.32
C TRP A 138 0.36 -24.41 4.12
N HIS A 139 0.32 -23.88 2.90
CA HIS A 139 0.61 -24.65 1.69
C HIS A 139 2.01 -25.27 1.68
N TYR A 140 3.01 -24.55 2.21
CA TYR A 140 4.38 -25.05 2.32
C TYR A 140 4.70 -25.74 3.66
N SER A 141 3.83 -25.65 4.67
CA SER A 141 4.09 -26.17 6.03
C SER A 141 4.40 -27.67 6.09
N SER A 142 3.85 -28.44 5.15
CA SER A 142 4.04 -29.89 5.03
C SER A 142 5.12 -30.30 4.01
N LYS A 143 5.73 -29.33 3.32
CA LYS A 143 6.76 -29.57 2.30
C LYS A 143 8.15 -29.37 2.91
N GLU A 144 9.08 -30.25 2.57
CA GLU A 144 10.47 -30.13 3.05
C GLU A 144 11.22 -28.97 2.41
N VAL A 145 10.86 -28.60 1.18
CA VAL A 145 11.54 -27.55 0.39
C VAL A 145 10.52 -26.65 -0.28
N ILE A 146 10.78 -25.34 -0.25
CA ILE A 146 10.05 -24.33 -1.02
C ILE A 146 10.69 -24.24 -2.41
N ASP A 147 9.88 -24.39 -3.47
CA ASP A 147 10.33 -24.22 -4.85
C ASP A 147 10.67 -22.76 -5.18
N GLU A 148 11.41 -22.53 -6.27
CA GLU A 148 11.89 -21.19 -6.64
C GLU A 148 10.75 -20.19 -6.90
N GLY A 149 9.68 -20.62 -7.58
CA GLY A 149 8.50 -19.78 -7.78
C GLY A 149 7.85 -19.42 -6.45
N GLY A 150 7.77 -20.38 -5.53
CA GLY A 150 7.28 -20.15 -4.18
C GLY A 150 8.07 -19.09 -3.43
N LYS A 151 9.41 -19.14 -3.50
CA LYS A 151 10.30 -18.12 -2.91
C LYS A 151 10.08 -16.75 -3.54
N GLU A 152 9.98 -16.68 -4.86
CA GLU A 152 9.82 -15.42 -5.57
C GLU A 152 8.54 -14.68 -5.16
N TYR A 153 7.39 -15.37 -5.20
CA TYR A 153 6.11 -14.78 -4.82
C TYR A 153 6.08 -14.38 -3.34
N PHE A 154 6.67 -15.20 -2.46
CA PHE A 154 6.77 -14.86 -1.05
C PHE A 154 7.63 -13.61 -0.80
N LEU A 155 8.77 -13.47 -1.48
CA LEU A 155 9.61 -12.26 -1.40
C LEU A 155 8.89 -11.01 -1.90
N ARG A 156 8.10 -11.12 -2.99
CA ARG A 156 7.25 -10.02 -3.47
C ARG A 156 6.23 -9.60 -2.41
N ALA A 157 5.60 -10.56 -1.73
CA ALA A 157 4.66 -10.27 -0.65
C ALA A 157 5.32 -9.56 0.54
N ILE A 158 6.52 -9.99 0.93
CA ILE A 158 7.31 -9.32 1.98
C ILE A 158 7.65 -7.89 1.58
N GLN A 159 8.05 -7.65 0.33
CA GLN A 159 8.36 -6.31 -0.16
C GLN A 159 7.15 -5.36 -0.03
N VAL A 160 5.97 -5.80 -0.49
CA VAL A 160 4.74 -5.01 -0.36
C VAL A 160 4.40 -4.78 1.12
N CYS A 161 4.51 -5.82 1.94
CA CYS A 161 4.26 -5.76 3.38
C CYS A 161 5.16 -4.71 4.06
N SER A 162 6.46 -4.71 3.75
CA SER A 162 7.42 -3.73 4.27
C SER A 162 7.02 -2.29 3.89
N GLN A 163 6.63 -2.06 2.65
CA GLN A 163 6.19 -0.73 2.20
C GLN A 163 4.90 -0.28 2.90
N VAL A 164 3.94 -1.19 3.13
CA VAL A 164 2.70 -0.89 3.87
C VAL A 164 3.02 -0.54 5.33
N PHE A 165 3.90 -1.29 5.99
CA PHE A 165 4.34 -0.97 7.36
C PHE A 165 5.02 0.40 7.44
N ASN A 166 5.95 0.70 6.53
CA ASN A 166 6.60 2.02 6.48
C ASN A 166 5.56 3.14 6.35
N THR A 167 4.56 2.95 5.49
CA THR A 167 3.46 3.90 5.29
C THR A 167 2.64 4.11 6.57
N LEU A 168 2.30 3.02 7.27
CA LEU A 168 1.58 3.09 8.54
C LEU A 168 2.39 3.84 9.60
N THR A 169 3.69 3.57 9.72
CA THR A 169 4.53 4.24 10.71
C THR A 169 4.57 5.75 10.50
N GLU A 170 4.85 6.22 9.28
CA GLU A 170 4.84 7.67 8.95
C GLU A 170 3.47 8.32 9.13
N SER A 171 2.39 7.54 8.95
CA SER A 171 1.03 8.04 9.11
C SER A 171 0.60 8.22 10.57
N ILE A 172 1.30 7.59 11.53
CA ILE A 172 0.92 7.60 12.96
C ILE A 172 1.99 8.18 13.90
N GLN A 173 3.24 8.32 13.45
CA GLN A 173 4.38 8.76 14.27
C GLN A 173 4.08 10.00 15.14
N THR A 174 3.46 11.04 14.57
CA THR A 174 3.18 12.28 15.32
C THR A 174 2.07 12.09 16.36
N LEU A 175 1.16 11.14 16.16
CA LEU A 175 0.13 10.78 17.14
C LEU A 175 0.78 10.10 18.36
N THR A 176 1.72 9.19 18.12
CA THR A 176 2.50 8.56 19.21
C THR A 176 3.33 9.57 19.97
N GLU A 177 4.01 10.50 19.30
CA GLU A 177 4.77 11.56 19.97
C GLU A 177 3.88 12.52 20.76
N SER A 178 2.72 12.91 20.21
CA SER A 178 1.75 13.78 20.89
C SER A 178 1.11 13.09 22.11
N ILE A 179 0.80 11.79 22.01
CA ILE A 179 0.29 11.01 23.14
C ILE A 179 1.38 10.83 24.18
N LEU A 180 2.62 10.53 23.78
CA LEU A 180 3.75 10.42 24.69
C LEU A 180 4.08 11.77 25.36
N SER A 181 4.01 12.90 24.66
CA SER A 181 4.22 14.22 25.27
C SER A 181 3.11 14.58 26.26
N VAL A 182 1.86 14.21 25.99
CA VAL A 182 0.72 14.41 26.91
C VAL A 182 0.79 13.48 28.12
N LEU A 183 1.21 12.21 27.93
CA LEU A 183 1.31 11.22 29.00
C LEU A 183 2.57 11.36 29.86
N PHE A 184 3.69 11.77 29.26
CA PHE A 184 5.00 11.81 29.93
C PHE A 184 5.55 13.22 30.13
N GLY A 185 4.84 14.27 29.72
CA GLY A 185 5.11 15.66 30.10
C GLY A 185 6.54 16.11 29.87
N ALA A 186 6.86 16.47 28.62
CA ALA A 186 8.04 17.30 28.32
C ALA A 186 7.65 18.79 28.37
#